data_AF-A0A1M2Z9H5-F1
#
_entry.id   AF-A0A1M2Z9H5-F1
#
_cell.length_a   1.000
_cell.length_b   1.000
_cell.length_c   1.000
_cell.angle_alpha   90.00
_cell.angle_beta   90.00
_cell.angle_gamma   90.00
#
_symmetry.space_group_name_H-M   'P 1'
#
loop_
_entity.id
_entity.type
_entity.pdbx_description
1 polymer ?
#
loop_
_entity_poly.entity_id
_entity_poly.type
_entity_poly.pdbx_seq_one_letter_code
_entity_poly.pdbx_strand_id
1 'polypeptide(L)'
;MSDTNALADLLFPSITKTPEYYEILYPERGLPEGTVVTRYAPSPTGYLHIGALYAAMNEQRVAKQTGGIFYLRIEDTDKKREIEDGIAQIVNGLQAFGIVPDEGFAPDGSEYGQYGPYQQSKRGEIYQTFAKELTRQGLAYPCFCSEEELNEVRAVQESEKLRTGYYGKWAKCRELSLDEIKANLQTGKPYVLRLRSPGKEEKRISFTDVIKGKIEMPENDQDLVLLKKDGIPTYHLAHAVDDHFMRTTHVVRGDEWISSTNIHLQLFWLLGFKPPKYAHIAPIMKEENGSKRKISKRKDPEAAVLFYHGEGYPKESVIE
;
A
#
# COMPACT_ATOMS: atom_id res chain seq x y z
N MET A 1 -7.82 20.75 -25.99
CA MET A 1 -7.34 19.78 -24.98
C MET A 1 -7.10 20.57 -23.71
N SER A 2 -7.64 20.18 -22.55
CA SER A 2 -7.37 20.91 -21.30
C SER A 2 -5.88 20.86 -20.95
N ASP A 3 -5.37 21.83 -20.20
CA ASP A 3 -3.99 21.83 -19.71
C ASP A 3 -3.66 20.55 -18.93
N THR A 4 -4.64 19.98 -18.22
CA THR A 4 -4.49 18.71 -17.49
C THR A 4 -4.31 17.50 -18.42
N ASN A 5 -5.00 17.46 -19.56
CA ASN A 5 -4.82 16.41 -20.56
C ASN A 5 -3.45 16.52 -21.23
N ALA A 6 -3.04 17.74 -21.59
CA ALA A 6 -1.71 17.99 -22.15
C ALA A 6 -0.60 17.63 -21.15
N LEU A 7 -0.78 17.95 -19.86
CA LEU A 7 0.14 17.56 -18.80
C LEU A 7 0.23 16.03 -18.65
N ALA A 8 -0.90 15.34 -18.63
CA ALA A 8 -0.92 13.89 -18.48
C ALA A 8 -0.19 13.18 -19.65
N ASP A 9 -0.41 13.64 -20.88
CA ASP A 9 0.28 13.08 -22.04
C ASP A 9 1.77 13.46 -22.09
N LEU A 10 2.14 14.63 -21.56
CA LEU A 10 3.54 15.05 -21.39
C LEU A 10 4.28 14.18 -20.37
N LEU A 11 3.66 13.86 -19.23
CA LEU A 11 4.28 13.07 -18.16
C LEU A 11 4.29 11.56 -18.45
N PHE A 12 3.31 11.07 -19.22
CA PHE A 12 3.11 9.65 -19.48
C PHE A 12 2.92 9.35 -20.99
N PRO A 13 3.90 9.71 -21.85
CA PRO A 13 3.75 9.59 -23.29
C PRO A 13 3.70 8.14 -23.77
N SER A 14 4.33 7.21 -23.05
CA SER A 14 4.36 5.77 -23.38
C SER A 14 3.13 5.00 -22.89
N ILE A 15 2.29 5.60 -22.04
CA ILE A 15 1.15 4.92 -21.43
C ILE A 15 -0.08 5.06 -22.33
N THR A 16 -0.44 3.95 -22.97
CA THR A 16 -1.54 3.86 -23.93
C THR A 16 -2.76 3.11 -23.38
N LYS A 17 -2.57 2.24 -22.38
CA LYS A 17 -3.65 1.50 -21.71
C LYS A 17 -4.52 2.43 -20.87
N THR A 18 -5.83 2.17 -20.88
CA THR A 18 -6.83 2.93 -20.13
C THR A 18 -7.27 2.18 -18.87
N PRO A 19 -7.96 2.84 -17.91
CA PRO A 19 -8.60 2.15 -16.80
C PRO A 19 -9.51 0.99 -17.24
N GLU A 20 -10.31 1.18 -18.29
CA GLU A 20 -11.25 0.17 -18.81
C GLU A 20 -10.53 -1.08 -19.33
N TYR A 21 -9.35 -0.91 -19.93
CA TYR A 21 -8.52 -2.05 -20.33
C TYR A 21 -8.20 -2.96 -19.13
N TYR A 22 -7.87 -2.37 -17.98
CA TYR A 22 -7.55 -3.13 -16.78
C TYR A 22 -8.79 -3.71 -16.07
N GLU A 23 -9.94 -3.05 -16.17
CA GLU A 23 -11.21 -3.65 -15.70
C GLU A 23 -11.55 -4.93 -16.47
N ILE A 24 -11.33 -4.94 -17.79
CA ILE A 24 -11.51 -6.13 -18.62
C ILE A 24 -10.46 -7.19 -18.30
N LEU A 25 -9.20 -6.78 -18.11
CA LEU A 25 -8.09 -7.71 -17.82
C LEU A 25 -8.26 -8.41 -16.47
N TYR A 26 -8.83 -7.73 -15.48
CA TYR A 26 -9.00 -8.23 -14.12
C TYR A 26 -10.48 -8.20 -13.71
N PRO A 27 -11.33 -9.09 -14.26
CA PRO A 27 -12.77 -9.05 -14.03
C PRO A 27 -13.15 -9.30 -12.55
N GLU A 28 -14.40 -9.03 -12.18
CA GLU A 28 -14.92 -9.44 -10.88
C GLU A 28 -14.78 -10.95 -10.66
N ARG A 29 -14.53 -11.36 -9.42
CA ARG A 29 -14.46 -12.78 -9.06
C ARG A 29 -15.86 -13.38 -9.11
N GLY A 30 -16.03 -14.53 -9.76
CA GLY A 30 -17.29 -15.28 -9.81
C GLY A 30 -17.63 -16.00 -8.50
N LEU A 31 -17.47 -15.33 -7.35
CA LEU A 31 -17.69 -15.88 -6.02
C LEU A 31 -19.09 -15.52 -5.51
N PRO A 32 -19.75 -16.38 -4.71
CA PRO A 32 -21.00 -16.05 -4.05
C PRO A 32 -20.96 -14.76 -3.22
N GLU A 33 -22.11 -14.11 -3.07
CA GLU A 33 -22.24 -12.95 -2.18
C GLU A 33 -21.87 -13.34 -0.74
N GLY A 34 -21.15 -12.44 -0.06
CA GLY A 34 -20.67 -12.68 1.31
C GLY A 34 -19.33 -13.40 1.42
N THR A 35 -18.76 -13.88 0.31
CA THR A 35 -17.40 -14.44 0.29
C THR A 35 -16.34 -13.37 0.58
N VAL A 36 -15.31 -13.76 1.32
CA VAL A 36 -14.24 -12.86 1.76
C VAL A 36 -12.97 -13.12 0.96
N VAL A 37 -12.47 -12.07 0.31
CA VAL A 37 -11.20 -12.06 -0.41
C VAL A 37 -10.21 -11.22 0.37
N THR A 38 -9.15 -11.85 0.85
CA THR A 38 -8.09 -11.27 1.70
C THR A 38 -6.73 -11.49 1.07
N ARG A 39 -5.72 -10.79 1.59
CA ARG A 39 -4.37 -10.89 1.07
C ARG A 39 -3.30 -10.71 2.11
N TYR A 40 -2.33 -11.61 2.13
CA TYR A 40 -1.08 -11.31 2.81
C TYR A 40 -0.18 -10.51 1.86
N ALA A 41 0.13 -9.27 2.23
CA ALA A 41 0.88 -8.32 1.39
C ALA A 41 2.22 -7.89 2.00
N PRO A 42 3.23 -8.79 2.11
CA PRO A 42 4.52 -8.46 2.69
C PRO A 42 5.46 -7.77 1.70
N SER A 43 6.32 -6.88 2.23
CA SER A 43 7.55 -6.47 1.54
C SER A 43 8.69 -7.46 1.83
N PRO A 44 9.47 -7.89 0.82
CA PRO A 44 10.56 -8.86 0.97
C PRO A 44 11.81 -8.23 1.60
N THR A 45 11.68 -7.74 2.83
CA THR A 45 12.67 -6.88 3.52
C THR A 45 13.30 -7.51 4.76
N GLY A 46 13.04 -8.80 4.98
CA GLY A 46 13.51 -9.53 6.14
C GLY A 46 12.65 -10.76 6.41
N TYR A 47 12.93 -11.41 7.54
CA TYR A 47 12.23 -12.61 7.97
C TYR A 47 10.73 -12.37 8.23
N LEU A 48 9.95 -13.45 8.15
CA LEU A 48 8.53 -13.47 8.51
C LEU A 48 8.36 -13.24 10.02
N HIS A 49 7.75 -12.12 10.37
CA HIS A 49 7.51 -11.73 11.76
C HIS A 49 6.27 -12.45 12.32
N ILE A 50 6.27 -12.82 13.61
CA ILE A 50 5.16 -13.54 14.24
C ILE A 50 3.83 -12.78 14.17
N GLY A 51 3.86 -11.45 14.32
CA GLY A 51 2.68 -10.61 14.11
C GLY A 51 2.16 -10.61 12.66
N ALA A 52 3.04 -10.84 11.69
CA ALA A 52 2.65 -10.94 10.29
C ALA A 52 2.08 -12.33 9.96
N LEU A 53 2.61 -13.40 10.59
CA LEU A 53 1.99 -14.72 10.54
C LEU A 53 0.59 -14.69 11.17
N TYR A 54 0.42 -14.04 12.34
CA TYR A 54 -0.88 -13.87 12.97
C TYR A 54 -1.89 -13.16 12.06
N ALA A 55 -1.47 -12.11 11.34
CA ALA A 55 -2.32 -11.47 10.33
C ALA A 55 -2.70 -12.46 9.21
N ALA A 56 -1.71 -13.13 8.60
CA ALA A 56 -1.93 -14.07 7.50
C ALA A 56 -2.84 -15.25 7.90
N MET A 57 -2.73 -15.75 9.13
CA MET A 57 -3.60 -16.79 9.69
C MET A 57 -5.06 -16.33 9.75
N ASN A 58 -5.32 -15.11 10.23
CA ASN A 58 -6.67 -14.56 10.28
C ASN A 58 -7.22 -14.33 8.87
N GLU A 59 -6.39 -13.82 7.96
CA GLU A 59 -6.76 -13.63 6.55
C GLU A 59 -7.12 -14.94 5.85
N GLN A 60 -6.30 -15.98 6.01
CA GLN A 60 -6.58 -17.29 5.44
C GLN A 60 -7.84 -17.92 6.06
N ARG A 61 -8.00 -17.81 7.38
CA ARG A 61 -9.13 -18.41 8.09
C ARG A 61 -10.46 -17.79 7.66
N VAL A 62 -10.55 -16.46 7.57
CA VAL A 62 -11.80 -15.79 7.17
C VAL A 62 -12.16 -16.07 5.70
N ALA A 63 -11.16 -16.12 4.81
CA ALA A 63 -11.37 -16.50 3.42
C ALA A 63 -11.92 -17.94 3.33
N LYS A 64 -11.25 -18.91 3.97
CA LYS A 64 -11.68 -20.32 3.97
C LYS A 64 -13.07 -20.52 4.57
N GLN A 65 -13.38 -19.87 5.69
CA GLN A 65 -14.68 -20.00 6.36
C GLN A 65 -15.86 -19.47 5.52
N THR A 66 -15.58 -18.58 4.56
CA THR A 66 -16.61 -17.99 3.69
C THR A 66 -16.56 -18.52 2.26
N GLY A 67 -15.70 -19.51 1.98
CA GLY A 67 -15.49 -20.03 0.62
C GLY A 67 -14.86 -19.00 -0.33
N GLY A 68 -14.16 -18.01 0.22
CA GLY A 68 -13.47 -16.97 -0.53
C GLY A 68 -12.00 -17.32 -0.85
N ILE A 69 -11.19 -16.30 -1.07
CA ILE A 69 -9.82 -16.42 -1.58
C ILE A 69 -8.84 -15.70 -0.66
N PHE A 70 -7.78 -16.37 -0.27
CA PHE A 70 -6.63 -15.78 0.40
C PHE A 70 -5.43 -15.81 -0.53
N TYR A 71 -4.93 -14.65 -0.95
CA TYR A 71 -3.81 -14.57 -1.88
C TYR A 71 -2.55 -13.91 -1.28
N LEU A 72 -1.39 -14.22 -1.85
CA LEU A 72 -0.11 -13.60 -1.49
C LEU A 72 0.28 -12.58 -2.57
N ARG A 73 0.52 -11.32 -2.15
CA ARG A 73 1.06 -10.26 -3.02
C ARG A 73 2.37 -9.72 -2.46
N ILE A 74 3.42 -9.69 -3.26
CA ILE A 74 4.73 -9.17 -2.87
C ILE A 74 4.79 -7.68 -3.13
N GLU A 75 5.01 -6.89 -2.08
CA GLU A 75 5.14 -5.43 -2.12
C GLU A 75 6.61 -5.00 -2.18
N ASP A 76 7.25 -5.21 -3.33
CA ASP A 76 8.68 -5.00 -3.60
C ASP A 76 8.98 -3.67 -4.34
N THR A 77 8.18 -2.64 -4.08
CA THR A 77 8.35 -1.30 -4.67
C THR A 77 9.53 -0.51 -4.07
N ASP A 78 10.08 -0.97 -2.95
CA ASP A 78 11.27 -0.43 -2.30
C ASP A 78 12.49 -1.34 -2.48
N LYS A 79 13.12 -1.20 -3.65
CA LYS A 79 14.31 -1.98 -4.04
C LYS A 79 15.50 -1.84 -3.10
N LYS A 80 15.61 -0.76 -2.33
CA LYS A 80 16.75 -0.56 -1.40
C LYS A 80 16.67 -1.46 -0.18
N ARG A 81 15.47 -1.90 0.20
CA ARG A 81 15.24 -2.76 1.36
C ARG A 81 15.01 -4.22 1.00
N GLU A 82 14.89 -4.53 -0.29
CA GLU A 82 14.71 -5.89 -0.77
C GLU A 82 15.93 -6.75 -0.43
N ILE A 83 15.69 -7.94 0.12
CA ILE A 83 16.73 -8.93 0.39
C ILE A 83 16.69 -10.05 -0.65
N GLU A 84 17.86 -10.56 -0.99
CA GLU A 84 18.01 -11.78 -1.78
C GLU A 84 17.24 -12.93 -1.09
N ASP A 85 16.55 -13.75 -1.89
CA ASP A 85 15.65 -14.82 -1.44
C ASP A 85 14.48 -14.40 -0.54
N GLY A 86 14.19 -13.09 -0.39
CA GLY A 86 13.14 -12.61 0.49
C GLY A 86 11.75 -13.18 0.20
N ILE A 87 11.42 -13.36 -1.08
CA ILE A 87 10.16 -14.01 -1.50
C ILE A 87 10.13 -15.47 -1.07
N ALA A 88 11.21 -16.22 -1.31
CA ALA A 88 11.30 -17.63 -0.91
C ALA A 88 11.19 -17.80 0.61
N GLN A 89 11.83 -16.92 1.40
CA GLN A 89 11.72 -16.92 2.85
C GLN A 89 10.28 -16.66 3.33
N ILE A 90 9.56 -15.75 2.67
CA ILE A 90 8.15 -15.50 2.96
C ILE A 90 7.31 -16.76 2.68
N VAL A 91 7.43 -17.33 1.48
CA VAL A 91 6.62 -18.48 1.05
C VAL A 91 6.90 -19.70 1.94
N ASN A 92 8.17 -20.03 2.17
CA ASN A 92 8.57 -21.15 3.03
C ASN A 92 8.15 -20.91 4.48
N GLY A 93 8.26 -19.68 4.97
CA GLY A 93 7.81 -19.30 6.31
C GLY A 93 6.30 -19.48 6.49
N LEU A 94 5.49 -19.12 5.50
CA LEU A 94 4.04 -19.36 5.54
C LEU A 94 3.73 -20.87 5.49
N GLN A 95 4.39 -21.60 4.57
CA GLN A 95 4.17 -23.04 4.38
C GLN A 95 4.52 -23.86 5.63
N ALA A 96 5.63 -23.53 6.30
CA ALA A 96 6.04 -24.18 7.55
C ALA A 96 4.93 -24.14 8.61
N PHE A 97 4.11 -23.08 8.61
CA PHE A 97 2.99 -22.88 9.53
C PHE A 97 1.62 -23.17 8.89
N GLY A 98 1.59 -23.87 7.75
CA GLY A 98 0.36 -24.37 7.13
C GLY A 98 -0.45 -23.29 6.40
N ILE A 99 0.16 -22.12 6.20
CA ILE A 99 -0.44 -21.01 5.47
C ILE A 99 -0.05 -21.15 4.01
N VAL A 100 -0.99 -21.62 3.21
CA VAL A 100 -0.88 -21.76 1.76
C VAL A 100 -1.87 -20.81 1.12
N PRO A 101 -1.42 -19.86 0.27
CA PRO A 101 -2.30 -19.00 -0.52
C PRO A 101 -3.07 -19.78 -1.58
N ASP A 102 -4.27 -19.33 -1.92
CA ASP A 102 -5.05 -19.81 -3.08
C ASP A 102 -4.53 -19.21 -4.40
N GLU A 103 -3.83 -18.06 -4.33
CA GLU A 103 -3.16 -17.39 -5.45
C GLU A 103 -1.89 -16.68 -4.95
N GLY A 104 -0.91 -16.47 -5.81
CA GLY A 104 0.35 -15.80 -5.48
C GLY A 104 1.57 -16.61 -5.88
N PHE A 105 2.42 -16.93 -4.91
CA PHE A 105 3.69 -17.63 -5.13
C PHE A 105 3.70 -19.02 -4.51
N ALA A 106 4.19 -20.00 -5.27
CA ALA A 106 4.44 -21.35 -4.81
C ALA A 106 5.88 -21.49 -4.26
N PRO A 107 6.18 -22.53 -3.46
CA PRO A 107 7.50 -22.72 -2.85
C PRO A 107 8.65 -22.87 -3.85
N ASP A 108 8.37 -23.32 -5.07
CA ASP A 108 9.35 -23.42 -6.16
C ASP A 108 9.61 -22.06 -6.86
N GLY A 109 8.98 -20.98 -6.37
CA GLY A 109 9.08 -19.63 -6.92
C GLY A 109 8.15 -19.37 -8.10
N SER A 110 7.36 -20.35 -8.55
CA SER A 110 6.36 -20.15 -9.60
C SER A 110 5.19 -19.31 -9.09
N GLU A 111 4.57 -18.57 -10.01
CA GLU A 111 3.44 -17.71 -9.72
C GLU A 111 2.15 -18.33 -10.27
N TYR A 112 1.05 -18.27 -9.52
CA TYR A 112 -0.24 -18.84 -9.91
C TYR A 112 -1.43 -17.98 -9.48
N GLY A 113 -2.54 -18.08 -10.21
CA GLY A 113 -3.76 -17.29 -9.97
C GLY A 113 -4.14 -16.42 -11.17
N GLN A 114 -5.35 -15.86 -11.11
CA GLN A 114 -5.94 -15.14 -12.26
C GLN A 114 -5.60 -13.65 -12.29
N TYR A 115 -5.13 -13.10 -11.17
CA TYR A 115 -4.96 -11.65 -10.97
C TYR A 115 -3.50 -11.21 -10.93
N GLY A 116 -2.60 -12.09 -11.39
CA GLY A 116 -1.18 -11.81 -11.51
C GLY A 116 -0.88 -10.69 -12.53
N PRO A 117 0.33 -10.09 -12.52
CA PRO A 117 1.42 -10.43 -11.63
C PRO A 117 1.12 -10.12 -10.16
N TYR A 118 1.46 -10.99 -9.22
CA TYR A 118 1.33 -10.83 -7.77
C TYR A 118 2.56 -10.15 -7.14
N GLN A 119 3.44 -9.59 -7.97
CA GLN A 119 4.61 -8.80 -7.56
C GLN A 119 4.43 -7.36 -8.06
N GLN A 120 4.44 -6.39 -7.14
CA GLN A 120 4.15 -5.00 -7.47
C GLN A 120 5.16 -4.39 -8.44
N SER A 121 6.44 -4.76 -8.36
CA SER A 121 7.45 -4.26 -9.32
C SER A 121 7.14 -4.63 -10.79
N LYS A 122 6.35 -5.67 -11.03
CA LYS A 122 5.91 -6.10 -12.37
C LYS A 122 4.62 -5.43 -12.84
N ARG A 123 4.02 -4.56 -12.03
CA ARG A 123 2.72 -3.91 -12.28
C ARG A 123 2.84 -2.41 -12.60
N GLY A 124 4.07 -1.94 -12.87
CA GLY A 124 4.42 -0.53 -13.11
C GLY A 124 3.47 0.24 -14.04
N GLU A 125 3.15 -0.35 -15.20
CA GLU A 125 2.28 0.27 -16.20
C GLU A 125 0.85 0.47 -15.70
N ILE A 126 0.32 -0.44 -14.86
CA ILE A 126 -1.01 -0.32 -14.25
C ILE A 126 -1.04 0.96 -13.41
N TYR A 127 -0.07 1.12 -12.52
CA TYR A 127 0.01 2.29 -11.65
C TYR A 127 0.19 3.59 -12.43
N GLN A 128 1.00 3.57 -13.49
CA GLN A 128 1.19 4.75 -14.35
C GLN A 128 -0.07 5.11 -15.15
N THR A 129 -0.89 4.13 -15.56
CA THR A 129 -2.21 4.39 -16.16
C THR A 129 -3.12 5.16 -15.20
N PHE A 130 -3.19 4.75 -13.93
CA PHE A 130 -4.03 5.46 -12.95
C PHE A 130 -3.43 6.80 -12.51
N ALA A 131 -2.10 6.90 -12.44
CA ALA A 131 -1.42 8.17 -12.21
C ALA A 131 -1.69 9.18 -13.34
N LYS A 132 -1.65 8.72 -14.61
CA LYS A 132 -2.00 9.50 -15.78
C LYS A 132 -3.45 9.98 -15.71
N GLU A 133 -4.37 9.10 -15.34
CA GLU A 133 -5.78 9.43 -15.21
C GLU A 133 -6.04 10.47 -14.10
N LEU A 134 -5.43 10.31 -12.93
CA LEU A 134 -5.47 11.33 -11.88
C LEU A 134 -4.91 12.68 -12.38
N THR A 135 -3.84 12.68 -13.17
CA THR A 135 -3.32 13.92 -13.79
C THR A 135 -4.32 14.54 -14.76
N ARG A 136 -5.00 13.76 -15.61
CA ARG A 136 -6.04 14.26 -16.53
C ARG A 136 -7.19 14.94 -15.78
N GLN A 137 -7.56 14.39 -14.64
CA GLN A 137 -8.59 14.92 -13.74
C GLN A 137 -8.12 16.14 -12.92
N GLY A 138 -6.85 16.55 -13.03
CA GLY A 138 -6.26 17.61 -12.23
C GLY A 138 -6.02 17.22 -10.77
N LEU A 139 -6.06 15.92 -10.46
CA LEU A 139 -5.86 15.33 -9.13
C LEU A 139 -4.42 14.89 -8.88
N ALA A 140 -3.51 15.06 -9.84
CA ALA A 140 -2.09 14.79 -9.64
C ALA A 140 -1.21 15.76 -10.43
N TYR A 141 -0.04 16.09 -9.87
CA TYR A 141 0.90 17.05 -10.45
C TYR A 141 2.36 16.69 -10.14
N PRO A 142 3.33 17.09 -10.99
CA PRO A 142 4.74 16.86 -10.73
C PRO A 142 5.26 17.84 -9.68
N CYS A 143 6.04 17.34 -8.73
CA CYS A 143 6.72 18.14 -7.72
C CYS A 143 8.22 18.03 -7.91
N PHE A 144 8.85 19.18 -8.13
CA PHE A 144 10.28 19.34 -8.39
C PHE A 144 11.09 19.75 -7.16
N CYS A 145 10.49 19.73 -5.96
CA CYS A 145 11.19 20.10 -4.73
C CYS A 145 12.33 19.12 -4.46
N SER A 146 13.51 19.64 -4.13
CA SER A 146 14.65 18.83 -3.67
C SER A 146 14.42 18.30 -2.25
N GLU A 147 15.26 17.36 -1.83
CA GLU A 147 15.20 16.84 -0.45
C GLU A 147 15.58 17.93 0.55
N GLU A 148 16.52 18.80 0.21
CA GLU A 148 16.90 19.99 0.98
C GLU A 148 15.72 20.94 1.15
N GLU A 149 15.03 21.30 0.06
CA GLU A 149 13.86 22.20 0.11
C GLU A 149 12.72 21.63 0.98
N LEU A 150 12.53 20.30 0.95
CA LEU A 150 11.53 19.63 1.79
C LEU A 150 11.95 19.60 3.26
N ASN A 151 13.24 19.41 3.55
CA ASN A 151 13.77 19.45 4.91
C ASN A 151 13.69 20.85 5.52
N GLU A 152 13.92 21.90 4.74
CA GLU A 152 13.73 23.29 5.16
C GLU A 152 12.26 23.57 5.53
N VAL A 153 11.32 23.17 4.67
CA VAL A 153 9.88 23.29 4.95
C VAL A 153 9.53 22.57 6.25
N ARG A 154 10.05 21.36 6.44
CA ARG A 154 9.82 20.58 7.65
C ARG A 154 10.41 21.25 8.89
N ALA A 155 11.63 21.77 8.82
CA ALA A 155 12.27 22.46 9.94
C ALA A 155 11.47 23.70 10.35
N VAL A 156 10.96 24.47 9.39
CA VAL A 156 10.06 25.60 9.67
C VAL A 156 8.79 25.12 10.36
N GLN A 157 8.10 24.11 9.80
CA GLN A 157 6.89 23.54 10.42
C GLN A 157 7.12 23.08 11.86
N GLU A 158 8.22 22.37 12.12
CA GLU A 158 8.57 21.88 13.46
C GLU A 158 8.87 23.05 14.42
N SER A 159 9.62 24.06 13.96
CA SER A 159 9.95 25.24 14.78
C SER A 159 8.72 26.08 15.15
N GLU A 160 7.74 26.14 14.26
CA GLU A 160 6.47 26.84 14.46
C GLU A 160 5.41 25.95 15.16
N LYS A 161 5.77 24.70 15.52
CA LYS A 161 4.86 23.70 16.11
C LYS A 161 3.62 23.42 15.25
N LEU A 162 3.78 23.50 13.94
CA LEU A 162 2.76 23.16 12.96
C LEU A 162 2.80 21.66 12.63
N ARG A 163 1.69 21.16 12.08
CA ARG A 163 1.64 19.81 11.54
C ARG A 163 2.63 19.67 10.39
N THR A 164 3.52 18.69 10.48
CA THR A 164 4.50 18.43 9.42
C THR A 164 3.82 17.84 8.19
N GLY A 165 4.23 18.25 6.99
CA GLY A 165 3.69 17.67 5.78
C GLY A 165 3.80 18.55 4.54
N TYR A 166 3.16 18.11 3.46
CA TYR A 166 3.14 18.80 2.18
C TYR A 166 1.68 19.03 1.77
N TYR A 167 1.18 20.23 2.04
CA TYR A 167 -0.23 20.61 1.90
C TYR A 167 -0.37 22.13 1.84
N GLY A 168 -1.48 22.64 1.30
CA GLY A 168 -1.78 24.08 1.28
C GLY A 168 -0.60 24.93 0.80
N LYS A 169 -0.21 25.94 1.60
CA LYS A 169 0.93 26.84 1.29
C LYS A 169 2.29 26.14 1.21
N TRP A 170 2.43 24.96 1.82
CA TRP A 170 3.68 24.19 1.80
C TRP A 170 3.85 23.40 0.51
N ALA A 171 2.76 23.21 -0.25
CA ALA A 171 2.75 22.50 -1.51
C ALA A 171 3.26 23.37 -2.67
N LYS A 172 4.53 23.79 -2.62
CA LYS A 172 5.15 24.78 -3.54
C LYS A 172 4.88 24.53 -5.03
N CYS A 173 4.92 23.27 -5.47
CA CYS A 173 4.70 22.91 -6.88
C CYS A 173 3.22 22.75 -7.29
N ARG A 174 2.27 22.91 -6.35
CA ARG A 174 0.85 22.61 -6.58
C ARG A 174 0.20 23.53 -7.61
N GLU A 175 0.61 24.79 -7.65
CA GLU A 175 0.02 25.81 -8.52
C GLU A 175 0.94 26.18 -9.70
N LEU A 176 1.94 25.36 -10.03
CA LEU A 176 2.77 25.59 -11.22
C LEU A 176 1.91 25.51 -12.49
N SER A 177 2.09 26.49 -13.36
CA SER A 177 1.52 26.50 -14.71
C SER A 177 2.12 25.40 -15.59
N LEU A 178 1.41 25.03 -16.66
CA LEU A 178 1.91 24.05 -17.62
C LEU A 178 3.26 24.46 -18.25
N ASP A 179 3.47 25.76 -18.47
CA ASP A 179 4.72 26.26 -19.05
C ASP A 179 5.90 26.21 -18.08
N GLU A 180 5.67 26.51 -16.79
CA GLU A 180 6.70 26.29 -15.75
C GLU A 180 7.04 24.81 -15.59
N ILE A 181 6.04 23.92 -15.65
CA ILE A 181 6.26 22.47 -15.62
C ILE A 181 7.09 22.05 -16.82
N LYS A 182 6.74 22.48 -18.05
CA LYS A 182 7.51 22.19 -19.26
C LYS A 182 8.95 22.68 -19.15
N ALA A 183 9.18 23.89 -18.65
CA ALA A 183 10.53 24.43 -18.47
C ALA A 183 11.36 23.59 -17.49
N ASN A 184 10.77 23.14 -16.38
CA ASN A 184 11.45 22.23 -15.44
C ASN A 184 11.76 20.86 -16.07
N LEU A 185 10.84 20.30 -16.87
CA LEU A 185 11.07 19.04 -17.57
C LEU A 185 12.16 19.17 -18.64
N GLN A 186 12.20 20.28 -19.38
CA GLN A 186 13.22 20.54 -20.41
C GLN A 186 14.63 20.67 -19.83
N THR A 187 14.77 21.19 -18.61
CA THR A 187 16.05 21.24 -17.90
C THR A 187 16.44 19.91 -17.27
N GLY A 188 15.61 18.87 -17.39
CA GLY A 188 15.86 17.55 -16.82
C GLY A 188 15.72 17.50 -15.30
N LYS A 189 15.00 18.45 -14.70
CA LYS A 189 14.83 18.49 -13.24
C LYS A 189 14.04 17.26 -12.78
N PRO A 190 14.57 16.45 -11.83
CA PRO A 190 13.86 15.27 -11.37
C PRO A 190 12.59 15.67 -10.61
N TYR A 191 11.55 14.86 -10.72
CA TYR A 191 10.28 15.09 -10.04
C TYR A 191 9.71 13.81 -9.45
N VAL A 192 8.82 13.98 -8.48
CA VAL A 192 7.88 12.95 -8.04
C VAL A 192 6.48 13.35 -8.46
N LEU A 193 5.58 12.40 -8.71
CA LEU A 193 4.17 12.73 -8.91
C LEU A 193 3.47 12.76 -7.56
N ARG A 194 2.79 13.86 -7.24
CA ARG A 194 2.00 14.01 -6.01
C ARG A 194 0.51 14.03 -6.31
N LEU A 195 -0.26 13.53 -5.35
CA LEU A 195 -1.70 13.75 -5.30
C LEU A 195 -1.96 15.25 -5.07
N ARG A 196 -2.91 15.83 -5.80
CA ARG A 196 -3.54 17.11 -5.45
C ARG A 196 -4.73 16.78 -4.58
N SER A 197 -4.50 16.63 -3.28
CA SER A 197 -5.56 16.19 -2.37
C SER A 197 -6.68 17.24 -2.33
N PRO A 198 -7.96 16.85 -2.56
CA PRO A 198 -9.10 17.75 -2.44
C PRO A 198 -9.63 17.82 -1.01
N GLY A 199 -9.10 17.00 -0.10
CA GLY A 199 -9.59 16.93 1.26
C GLY A 199 -9.17 18.16 2.09
N LYS A 200 -9.87 18.34 3.20
CA LYS A 200 -9.69 19.47 4.09
C LYS A 200 -9.53 19.01 5.53
N GLU A 201 -8.48 19.45 6.22
CA GLU A 201 -8.18 19.01 7.59
C GLU A 201 -9.34 19.28 8.57
N GLU A 202 -10.11 20.35 8.37
CA GLU A 202 -11.28 20.68 9.19
C GLU A 202 -12.48 19.76 8.94
N LYS A 203 -12.49 19.02 7.83
CA LYS A 203 -13.54 18.05 7.52
C LYS A 203 -13.18 16.67 8.05
N ARG A 204 -14.21 15.87 8.27
CA ARG A 204 -14.11 14.55 8.89
C ARG A 204 -14.62 13.50 7.93
N ILE A 205 -13.93 12.36 7.92
CA ILE A 205 -14.43 11.13 7.31
C ILE A 205 -14.71 10.13 8.42
N SER A 206 -15.68 9.25 8.18
CA SER A 206 -15.92 8.11 9.05
C SER A 206 -15.95 6.81 8.24
N PHE A 207 -15.45 5.75 8.85
CA PHE A 207 -15.56 4.40 8.33
C PHE A 207 -15.78 3.42 9.49
N THR A 208 -16.30 2.25 9.17
CA THR A 208 -16.48 1.18 10.15
C THR A 208 -15.37 0.16 9.95
N ASP A 209 -14.44 0.12 10.90
CA ASP A 209 -13.50 -0.99 11.01
C ASP A 209 -14.24 -2.23 11.54
N VAL A 210 -13.98 -3.39 10.95
CA VAL A 210 -14.66 -4.64 11.30
C VAL A 210 -14.35 -5.08 12.73
N ILE A 211 -13.20 -4.69 13.29
CA ILE A 211 -12.77 -5.05 14.65
C ILE A 211 -13.00 -3.87 15.60
N LYS A 212 -12.60 -2.66 15.20
CA LYS A 212 -12.58 -1.47 16.08
C LYS A 212 -13.86 -0.64 16.03
N GLY A 213 -14.81 -1.01 15.17
CA GLY A 213 -16.09 -0.30 15.01
C GLY A 213 -15.94 1.03 14.28
N LYS A 214 -16.85 1.97 14.55
CA LYS A 214 -16.85 3.28 13.87
C LYS A 214 -15.65 4.10 14.30
N ILE A 215 -14.83 4.50 13.33
CA ILE A 215 -13.69 5.40 13.50
C ILE A 215 -13.98 6.68 12.71
N GLU A 216 -13.65 7.81 13.31
CA GLU A 216 -13.71 9.12 12.64
C GLU A 216 -12.34 9.80 12.70
N MET A 217 -11.90 10.36 11.58
CA MET A 217 -10.60 11.04 11.44
C MET A 217 -10.70 12.19 10.44
N PRO A 218 -9.73 13.12 10.40
CA PRO A 218 -9.72 14.19 9.41
C PRO A 218 -9.65 13.63 7.99
N GLU A 219 -10.25 14.34 7.03
CA GLU A 219 -9.95 14.09 5.62
C GLU A 219 -8.44 14.23 5.39
N ASN A 220 -7.88 13.42 4.48
CA ASN A 220 -6.52 13.65 4.03
C ASN A 220 -6.48 14.94 3.21
N ASP A 221 -5.63 15.89 3.59
CA ASP A 221 -5.30 17.10 2.82
C ASP A 221 -3.83 17.12 2.39
N GLN A 222 -3.08 16.05 2.68
CA GLN A 222 -1.68 15.90 2.30
C GLN A 222 -1.56 15.51 0.83
N ASP A 223 -0.72 16.24 0.12
CA ASP A 223 -0.31 15.96 -1.26
C ASP A 223 0.80 14.90 -1.27
N LEU A 224 0.39 13.67 -0.92
CA LEU A 224 1.28 12.51 -0.84
C LEU A 224 1.90 12.17 -2.20
N VAL A 225 3.08 11.58 -2.16
CA VAL A 225 3.74 11.06 -3.36
C VAL A 225 2.98 9.83 -3.86
N LEU A 226 2.54 9.85 -5.11
CA LEU A 226 1.91 8.75 -5.83
C LEU A 226 2.96 7.90 -6.55
N LEU A 227 3.85 8.55 -7.30
CA LEU A 227 4.98 7.92 -8.00
C LEU A 227 6.29 8.59 -7.56
N LYS A 228 7.29 7.75 -7.27
CA LYS A 228 8.67 8.18 -7.00
C LYS A 228 9.35 8.66 -8.29
N LYS A 229 10.57 9.19 -8.17
CA LYS A 229 11.40 9.70 -9.29
C LYS A 229 11.67 8.67 -10.38
N ASP A 230 11.69 7.39 -10.00
CA ASP A 230 11.90 6.23 -10.88
C ASP A 230 10.60 5.74 -11.55
N GLY A 231 9.46 6.40 -11.31
CA GLY A 231 8.14 6.00 -11.82
C GLY A 231 7.50 4.82 -11.07
N ILE A 232 8.15 4.30 -10.02
CA ILE A 232 7.61 3.24 -9.16
C ILE A 232 6.60 3.86 -8.19
N PRO A 233 5.42 3.23 -7.96
CA PRO A 233 4.44 3.77 -7.03
C PRO A 233 4.93 3.76 -5.59
N THR A 234 4.33 4.61 -4.77
CA THR A 234 4.36 4.43 -3.32
C THR A 234 3.36 3.37 -2.90
N TYR A 235 3.52 2.87 -1.67
CA TYR A 235 2.60 1.94 -1.04
C TYR A 235 1.13 2.37 -1.17
N HIS A 236 0.82 3.65 -0.97
CA HIS A 236 -0.56 4.14 -0.97
C HIS A 236 -1.26 3.97 -2.32
N LEU A 237 -0.59 4.34 -3.43
CA LEU A 237 -1.17 4.15 -4.76
C LEU A 237 -1.25 2.67 -5.11
N ALA A 238 -0.17 1.92 -4.88
CA ALA A 238 -0.11 0.50 -5.21
C ALA A 238 -1.17 -0.31 -4.44
N HIS A 239 -1.38 -0.01 -3.15
CA HIS A 239 -2.42 -0.60 -2.31
C HIS A 239 -3.81 -0.37 -2.89
N ALA A 240 -4.16 0.88 -3.23
CA ALA A 240 -5.49 1.20 -3.75
C ALA A 240 -5.76 0.54 -5.12
N VAL A 241 -4.77 0.57 -6.01
CA VAL A 241 -4.87 -0.03 -7.35
C VAL A 241 -4.94 -1.56 -7.29
N ASP A 242 -4.05 -2.20 -6.53
CA ASP A 242 -3.98 -3.66 -6.51
C ASP A 242 -5.13 -4.27 -5.73
N ASP A 243 -5.56 -3.69 -4.62
CA ASP A 243 -6.70 -4.24 -3.89
C ASP A 243 -7.99 -4.16 -4.72
N HIS A 244 -8.15 -3.13 -5.54
CA HIS A 244 -9.25 -3.05 -6.51
C HIS A 244 -9.14 -4.10 -7.61
N PHE A 245 -8.00 -4.19 -8.30
CA PHE A 245 -7.86 -5.13 -9.43
C PHE A 245 -7.74 -6.58 -9.01
N MET A 246 -7.25 -6.88 -7.81
CA MET A 246 -7.27 -8.24 -7.26
C MET A 246 -8.59 -8.58 -6.54
N ARG A 247 -9.57 -7.66 -6.60
CA ARG A 247 -10.95 -7.80 -6.10
C ARG A 247 -10.99 -8.14 -4.60
N THR A 248 -10.14 -7.46 -3.84
CA THR A 248 -10.03 -7.60 -2.39
C THR A 248 -11.27 -7.04 -1.72
N THR A 249 -11.90 -7.83 -0.84
CA THR A 249 -13.09 -7.38 -0.12
C THR A 249 -12.77 -6.96 1.32
N HIS A 250 -11.75 -7.58 1.93
CA HIS A 250 -11.33 -7.29 3.29
C HIS A 250 -9.80 -7.15 3.40
N VAL A 251 -9.37 -6.10 4.08
CA VAL A 251 -7.96 -5.84 4.40
C VAL A 251 -7.76 -6.03 5.89
N VAL A 252 -7.08 -7.12 6.27
CA VAL A 252 -6.69 -7.37 7.67
C VAL A 252 -5.22 -6.97 7.82
N ARG A 253 -4.93 -6.03 8.73
CA ARG A 253 -3.56 -5.53 8.92
C ARG A 253 -3.37 -4.93 10.30
N GLY A 254 -2.12 -4.72 10.70
CA GLY A 254 -1.79 -4.13 12.00
C GLY A 254 -2.40 -2.73 12.17
N ASP A 255 -2.76 -2.39 13.40
CA ASP A 255 -3.37 -1.11 13.75
C ASP A 255 -2.48 0.11 13.54
N GLU A 256 -1.17 -0.08 13.34
CA GLU A 256 -0.27 0.99 12.90
C GLU A 256 -0.70 1.65 11.58
N TRP A 257 -1.52 0.97 10.78
CA TRP A 257 -2.01 1.49 9.50
C TRP A 257 -3.32 2.28 9.58
N ILE A 258 -3.93 2.39 10.77
CA ILE A 258 -5.19 3.13 10.94
C ILE A 258 -5.03 4.57 10.47
N SER A 259 -3.93 5.23 10.83
CA SER A 259 -3.65 6.62 10.47
C SER A 259 -3.53 6.86 8.96
N SER A 260 -3.33 5.81 8.16
CA SER A 260 -3.29 5.91 6.69
C SER A 260 -4.65 5.59 6.04
N THR A 261 -5.67 5.26 6.81
CA THR A 261 -6.96 4.83 6.24
C THR A 261 -7.68 5.98 5.55
N ASN A 262 -7.55 7.22 6.04
CA ASN A 262 -8.09 8.40 5.33
C ASN A 262 -7.44 8.61 3.96
N ILE A 263 -6.13 8.39 3.85
CA ILE A 263 -5.40 8.43 2.58
C ILE A 263 -5.94 7.36 1.64
N HIS A 264 -6.06 6.12 2.10
CA HIS A 264 -6.49 5.02 1.23
C HIS A 264 -7.94 5.20 0.78
N LEU A 265 -8.86 5.52 1.70
CA LEU A 265 -10.26 5.78 1.35
C LEU A 265 -10.37 6.91 0.32
N GLN A 266 -9.63 8.01 0.50
CA GLN A 266 -9.57 9.09 -0.49
C GLN A 266 -9.07 8.58 -1.85
N LEU A 267 -7.99 7.79 -1.89
CA LEU A 267 -7.48 7.22 -3.15
C LEU A 267 -8.49 6.30 -3.83
N PHE A 268 -9.16 5.40 -3.09
CA PHE A 268 -10.23 4.56 -3.64
C PHE A 268 -11.32 5.44 -4.29
N TRP A 269 -11.81 6.45 -3.58
CA TRP A 269 -12.87 7.33 -4.11
C TRP A 269 -12.43 8.15 -5.32
N LEU A 270 -11.23 8.72 -5.31
CA LEU A 270 -10.71 9.51 -6.43
C LEU A 270 -10.45 8.65 -7.67
N LEU A 271 -10.08 7.39 -7.48
CA LEU A 271 -9.89 6.42 -8.57
C LEU A 271 -11.23 5.82 -9.06
N GLY A 272 -12.37 6.14 -8.41
CA GLY A 272 -13.67 5.56 -8.73
C GLY A 272 -13.84 4.12 -8.23
N PHE A 273 -12.97 3.66 -7.34
CA PHE A 273 -12.96 2.30 -6.82
C PHE A 273 -13.82 2.17 -5.55
N LYS A 274 -14.33 0.95 -5.33
CA LYS A 274 -15.00 0.59 -4.07
C LYS A 274 -13.93 0.22 -3.03
N PRO A 275 -13.87 0.90 -1.87
CA PRO A 275 -12.90 0.53 -0.84
C PRO A 275 -13.23 -0.83 -0.21
N PRO A 276 -12.21 -1.64 0.13
CA PRO A 276 -12.41 -2.85 0.91
C PRO A 276 -12.82 -2.50 2.34
N LYS A 277 -13.39 -3.48 3.05
CA LYS A 277 -13.60 -3.36 4.50
C LYS A 277 -12.24 -3.50 5.21
N TYR A 278 -11.98 -2.63 6.17
CA TYR A 278 -10.74 -2.69 6.95
C TYR A 278 -10.98 -3.42 8.28
N ALA A 279 -10.02 -4.25 8.68
CA ALA A 279 -9.98 -4.94 9.96
C ALA A 279 -8.60 -4.74 10.58
N HIS A 280 -8.45 -3.73 11.44
CA HIS A 280 -7.17 -3.42 12.05
C HIS A 280 -6.92 -4.24 13.32
N ILE A 281 -6.01 -5.21 13.25
CA ILE A 281 -5.67 -6.12 14.35
C ILE A 281 -4.67 -5.46 15.32
N ALA A 282 -4.78 -5.81 16.60
CA ALA A 282 -3.85 -5.35 17.62
C ALA A 282 -2.44 -5.96 17.41
N PRO A 283 -1.37 -5.23 17.72
CA PRO A 283 -0.01 -5.76 17.63
C PRO A 283 0.22 -6.84 18.69
N ILE A 284 1.10 -7.78 18.40
CA ILE A 284 1.57 -8.74 19.39
C ILE A 284 2.44 -8.01 20.43
N MET A 285 2.06 -8.14 21.69
CA MET A 285 2.73 -7.51 22.83
C MET A 285 3.53 -8.54 23.61
N LYS A 286 4.72 -8.15 24.08
CA LYS A 286 5.56 -8.90 25.01
C LYS A 286 5.46 -8.27 26.39
N GLU A 287 5.31 -9.12 27.39
CA GLU A 287 5.41 -8.73 28.79
C GLU A 287 6.88 -8.80 29.23
N GLU A 288 7.39 -7.69 29.75
CA GLU A 288 8.77 -7.55 30.17
C GLU A 288 8.84 -6.60 31.39
N ASN A 289 9.35 -7.11 32.51
CA ASN A 289 9.52 -6.35 33.77
C ASN A 289 8.23 -5.66 34.25
N GLY A 290 7.07 -6.32 34.14
CA GLY A 290 5.77 -5.75 34.53
C GLY A 290 5.22 -4.69 33.57
N SER A 291 5.88 -4.46 32.44
CA SER A 291 5.45 -3.56 31.37
C SER A 291 5.11 -4.34 30.09
N LYS A 292 4.23 -3.79 29.27
CA LYS A 292 3.90 -4.36 27.96
C LYS A 292 4.52 -3.50 26.87
N ARG A 293 5.27 -4.12 25.96
CA ARG A 293 5.80 -3.47 24.76
C ARG A 293 5.50 -4.30 23.52
N LYS A 294 5.47 -3.67 22.34
CA LYS A 294 5.38 -4.41 21.07
C LYS A 294 6.58 -5.35 20.95
N ILE A 295 6.34 -6.56 20.48
CA ILE A 295 7.41 -7.50 20.14
C ILE A 295 8.29 -6.88 19.04
N SER A 296 9.60 -6.98 19.19
CA SER A 296 10.58 -6.21 18.43
C SER A 296 11.45 -7.11 17.57
N LYS A 297 11.54 -6.78 16.29
CA LYS A 297 12.47 -7.44 15.37
C LYS A 297 13.94 -7.40 15.80
N ARG A 298 14.33 -6.43 16.64
CA ARG A 298 15.72 -6.20 17.03
C ARG A 298 16.08 -6.78 18.39
N LYS A 299 15.09 -6.97 19.27
CA LYS A 299 15.32 -7.37 20.67
C LYS A 299 14.84 -8.78 20.98
N ASP A 300 13.91 -9.30 20.20
CA ASP A 300 13.21 -10.55 20.50
C ASP A 300 13.48 -11.56 19.38
N PRO A 301 14.33 -12.58 19.61
CA PRO A 301 14.54 -13.66 18.65
C PRO A 301 13.22 -14.33 18.23
N GLU A 302 12.30 -14.50 19.18
CA GLU A 302 10.97 -15.10 18.98
C GLU A 302 10.04 -14.24 18.11
N ALA A 303 10.45 -13.01 17.76
CA ALA A 303 9.76 -12.23 16.74
C ALA A 303 9.84 -12.90 15.35
N ALA A 304 10.88 -13.70 15.09
CA ALA A 304 11.04 -14.45 13.85
C ALA A 304 10.29 -15.77 13.90
N VAL A 305 9.41 -16.02 12.93
CA VAL A 305 8.60 -17.25 12.91
C VAL A 305 9.45 -18.52 12.84
N LEU A 306 10.58 -18.47 12.14
CA LEU A 306 11.51 -19.60 12.05
C LEU A 306 12.27 -19.88 13.36
N PHE A 307 12.26 -18.96 14.34
CA PHE A 307 12.78 -19.23 15.68
C PHE A 307 12.09 -20.44 16.30
N TYR A 308 10.75 -20.49 16.25
CA TYR A 308 9.98 -21.58 16.83
C TYR A 308 10.30 -22.93 16.17
N HIS A 309 10.50 -22.92 14.85
CA HIS A 309 10.92 -24.13 14.13
C HIS A 309 12.34 -24.57 14.55
N GLY A 310 13.28 -23.63 14.64
CA GLY A 310 14.67 -23.90 15.05
C GLY A 310 14.79 -24.41 16.49
N GLU A 311 13.96 -23.91 17.41
CA GLU A 311 13.90 -24.35 18.80
C GLU A 311 13.09 -25.63 19.01
N GLY A 312 12.47 -26.18 17.96
CA GLY A 312 11.75 -27.46 18.00
C GLY A 312 10.33 -27.38 18.56
N TYR A 313 9.70 -26.19 18.57
CA TYR A 313 8.28 -26.07 18.92
C TYR A 313 7.41 -26.76 17.87
N PRO A 314 6.44 -27.61 18.28
CA PRO A 314 5.46 -28.17 17.36
C PRO A 314 4.70 -27.06 16.63
N LYS A 315 4.55 -27.22 15.32
CA LYS A 315 3.84 -26.27 14.47
C LYS A 315 2.44 -25.96 15.01
N GLU A 316 1.72 -27.00 15.41
CA GLU A 316 0.35 -26.94 15.93
C GLU A 316 0.27 -26.01 17.15
N SER A 317 1.26 -26.07 18.04
CA SER A 317 1.32 -25.22 19.25
C SER A 317 1.57 -23.74 18.95
N VAL A 318 2.15 -23.40 17.79
CA VAL A 318 2.40 -22.00 17.41
C VAL A 318 1.19 -21.38 16.72
N ILE A 319 0.36 -22.21 16.06
CA ILE A 319 -0.79 -21.75 15.26
C ILE A 319 -2.15 -21.94 15.97
N GLU A 320 -2.18 -22.60 17.12
CA GLU A 320 -3.35 -22.71 18.00
C GLU A 320 -3.62 -21.40 18.77
#